data_AF-A0A257PIK0-F1
#
_entry.id   AF-A0A257PIK0-F1
#
_cell.length_a   1.000
_cell.length_b   1.000
_cell.length_c   1.000
_cell.angle_alpha   90.00
_cell.angle_beta   90.00
_cell.angle_gamma   90.00
#
_symmetry.space_group_name_H-M   'P 1'
#
loop_
_entity.id
_entity.type
_entity.pdbx_description
1 polymer ?
#
loop_
_entity_poly.entity_id
_entity_poly.type
_entity_poly.pdbx_seq_one_letter_code
_entity_poly.pdbx_strand_id
1 'polypeptide(L)'
;MIRLRRDGMRPLCFSGHLIVQHDGWLPGARLWHDLFLYRVADGGFAVAIIARLGGGPDARHASAVRCHAAQFDSLDRALTSLESHDAAADLCPGMSAPALDTFNPALSATVLRLQAARLQDFCRDVVSRYEAGAGAILYSACRSGL
;
A
#
# COMPACT_ATOMS: atom_id res chain seq x y z
N MET A 1 -16.49 17.25 -1.18
CA MET A 1 -15.50 17.02 -2.26
C MET A 1 -14.30 16.30 -1.67
N ILE A 2 -13.93 15.15 -2.24
CA ILE A 2 -12.81 14.30 -1.83
C ILE A 2 -11.64 14.55 -2.78
N ARG A 3 -10.41 14.59 -2.24
CA ARG A 3 -9.16 14.78 -2.99
C ARG A 3 -8.13 13.75 -2.58
N LEU A 4 -7.81 12.82 -3.48
CA LEU A 4 -6.84 11.75 -3.26
C LEU A 4 -5.51 12.10 -3.93
N ARG A 5 -4.41 11.95 -3.19
CA ARG A 5 -3.05 12.16 -3.72
C ARG A 5 -2.74 11.06 -4.75
N ARG A 6 -2.04 11.43 -5.82
CA ARG A 6 -1.49 10.52 -6.82
C ARG A 6 -0.04 10.88 -7.08
N ASP A 7 0.86 9.94 -6.90
CA ASP A 7 2.28 10.20 -7.13
C ASP A 7 2.54 10.46 -8.62
N GLY A 8 3.31 11.53 -8.91
CA GLY A 8 3.64 11.93 -10.28
C GLY A 8 2.47 12.43 -11.13
N MET A 9 1.26 12.54 -10.58
CA MET A 9 0.05 12.90 -11.31
C MET A 9 -0.76 13.97 -10.58
N ARG A 10 -1.72 14.58 -11.28
CA ARG A 10 -2.68 15.48 -10.62
C ARG A 10 -3.53 14.68 -9.61
N PRO A 11 -3.82 15.25 -8.43
CA PRO A 11 -4.72 14.62 -7.47
C PRO A 11 -6.07 14.25 -8.10
N LEU A 12 -6.62 13.10 -7.70
CA LEU A 12 -7.95 12.68 -8.10
C LEU A 12 -8.98 13.42 -7.24
N CYS A 13 -9.84 14.20 -7.88
CA CYS A 13 -10.86 15.01 -7.21
C CYS A 13 -12.24 14.54 -7.65
N PHE A 14 -13.13 14.23 -6.69
CA PHE A 14 -14.50 13.82 -6.99
C PHE A 14 -15.44 14.12 -5.81
N SER A 15 -16.74 14.01 -6.04
CA SER A 15 -17.75 13.98 -4.98
C SER A 15 -18.21 12.55 -4.78
N GLY A 16 -18.42 12.13 -3.54
CA GLY A 16 -18.72 10.73 -3.23
C GLY A 16 -18.65 10.47 -1.73
N HIS A 17 -18.72 9.19 -1.35
CA HIS A 17 -18.57 8.76 0.04
C HIS A 17 -17.69 7.51 0.13
N LEU A 18 -17.01 7.37 1.27
CA LEU A 18 -16.23 6.19 1.58
C LEU A 18 -17.17 5.01 1.83
N ILE A 19 -16.90 3.87 1.19
CA ILE A 19 -17.66 2.64 1.35
C ILE A 19 -16.94 1.70 2.31
N VAL A 20 -15.66 1.47 2.04
CA VAL A 20 -14.82 0.54 2.79
C VAL A 20 -13.43 1.16 2.95
N GLN A 21 -12.86 0.99 4.14
CA GLN A 21 -11.47 1.29 4.42
C GLN A 21 -10.84 0.09 5.13
N HIS A 22 -9.59 -0.18 4.81
CA HIS A 22 -8.74 -1.09 5.56
C HIS A 22 -7.45 -0.37 5.93
N ASP A 23 -7.09 -0.40 7.22
CA ASP A 23 -5.79 0.05 7.73
C ASP A 23 -4.91 -1.19 7.91
N GLY A 24 -3.82 -1.26 7.14
CA GLY A 24 -2.87 -2.37 7.20
C GLY A 24 -1.87 -2.32 8.35
N TRP A 25 -1.99 -1.35 9.27
CA TRP A 25 -1.04 -1.19 10.36
C TRP A 25 -1.04 -2.37 11.33
N LEU A 26 0.16 -2.81 11.69
CA LEU A 26 0.40 -3.80 12.75
C LEU A 26 1.58 -3.35 13.63
N PRO A 27 1.62 -3.73 14.92
CA PRO A 27 2.77 -3.48 15.77
C PRO A 27 4.07 -4.02 15.14
N GLY A 28 5.09 -3.16 15.04
CA GLY A 28 6.38 -3.52 14.43
C GLY A 28 6.42 -3.48 12.90
N ALA A 29 5.29 -3.24 12.22
CA ALA A 29 5.27 -3.04 10.78
C ALA A 29 6.03 -1.75 10.41
N ARG A 30 7.07 -1.89 9.59
CA ARG A 30 7.83 -0.74 9.05
C ARG A 30 7.10 -0.06 7.90
N LEU A 31 6.45 -0.87 7.08
CA LEU A 31 5.63 -0.45 5.95
C LEU A 31 4.27 -1.16 6.03
N TRP A 32 3.22 -0.43 5.70
CA TRP A 32 1.87 -0.98 5.50
C TRP A 32 1.12 -0.17 4.46
N HIS A 33 -0.05 -0.68 4.07
CA HIS A 33 -0.93 -0.05 3.10
C HIS A 33 -2.28 0.26 3.73
N ASP A 34 -2.73 1.50 3.57
CA ASP A 34 -4.13 1.84 3.76
C ASP A 34 -4.85 1.71 2.41
N LEU A 35 -5.99 1.05 2.43
CA LEU A 35 -6.81 0.82 1.25
C LEU A 35 -8.16 1.50 1.45
N PHE A 36 -8.63 2.22 0.44
CA PHE A 36 -9.89 2.94 0.47
C PHE A 36 -10.68 2.66 -0.80
N LEU A 37 -11.98 2.40 -0.64
CA LEU A 37 -12.95 2.27 -1.72
C LEU A 37 -14.07 3.28 -1.51
N TYR A 38 -14.33 4.09 -2.53
CA TYR A 38 -15.34 5.14 -2.53
C TYR A 38 -16.41 4.89 -3.60
N ARG A 39 -17.64 5.29 -3.31
CA ARG A 39 -18.71 5.44 -4.31
C ARG A 39 -18.69 6.87 -4.80
N VAL A 40 -18.58 7.07 -6.11
CA VAL A 40 -18.60 8.42 -6.71
C VAL A 40 -20.06 8.84 -6.94
N ALA A 41 -20.37 10.11 -6.65
CA ALA A 41 -21.72 10.67 -6.72
C ALA A 41 -22.31 10.60 -8.15
N ASP A 42 -21.46 10.81 -9.16
CA ASP A 42 -21.84 10.78 -10.58
C ASP A 42 -21.86 9.33 -11.13
N GLY A 43 -21.72 8.33 -10.26
CA GLY A 43 -21.62 6.92 -10.63
C GLY A 43 -20.17 6.42 -10.67
N GLY A 44 -20.02 5.09 -10.62
CA GLY A 44 -18.73 4.42 -10.54
C GLY A 44 -18.10 4.45 -9.14
N PHE A 45 -16.81 4.13 -9.10
CA PHE A 45 -16.05 3.89 -7.89
C PHE A 45 -14.67 4.53 -7.96
N ALA A 46 -14.09 4.87 -6.82
CA ALA A 46 -12.70 5.30 -6.75
C ALA A 46 -11.95 4.48 -5.71
N VAL A 47 -10.70 4.15 -6.01
CA VAL A 47 -9.80 3.42 -5.12
C VAL A 47 -8.63 4.32 -4.75
N ALA A 48 -8.19 4.25 -3.51
CA ALA A 48 -6.87 4.73 -3.10
C ALA A 48 -6.10 3.63 -2.35
N ILE A 49 -4.81 3.54 -2.68
CA ILE A 49 -3.82 2.70 -2.02
C ILE A 49 -2.72 3.64 -1.53
N ILE A 50 -2.52 3.70 -0.22
CA ILE A 50 -1.55 4.58 0.42
C ILE A 50 -0.53 3.71 1.14
N ALA A 51 0.69 3.63 0.61
CA ALA A 51 1.80 3.01 1.32
C ALA A 51 2.36 3.99 2.36
N ARG A 52 2.44 3.53 3.60
CA ARG A 52 2.92 4.31 4.74
C ARG A 52 4.17 3.71 5.34
N LEU A 53 5.14 4.57 5.61
CA LEU A 53 6.36 4.21 6.31
C LEU A 53 6.29 4.74 7.75
N GLY A 54 6.47 3.83 8.71
CA GLY A 54 6.58 4.15 10.12
C GLY A 54 8.03 4.40 10.53
N GLY A 55 8.27 5.50 11.26
CA GLY A 55 9.55 5.83 11.86
C GLY A 55 9.54 5.59 13.37
N GLY A 56 10.06 4.45 13.83
CA GLY A 56 10.28 4.18 15.25
C GLY A 56 9.13 3.49 16.00
N PRO A 57 9.30 3.26 17.33
CA PRO A 57 8.39 2.44 18.15
C PRO A 57 6.99 3.03 18.32
N ASP A 58 6.81 4.32 18.01
CA ASP A 58 5.53 5.02 18.05
C ASP A 58 5.11 5.40 16.62
N ALA A 59 4.57 4.41 15.91
CA ALA A 59 4.19 4.49 14.50
C ALA A 59 3.02 5.48 14.19
N ARG A 60 2.60 6.30 15.17
CA ARG A 60 1.54 7.31 15.01
C ARG A 60 1.92 8.44 14.04
N HIS A 61 3.21 8.65 13.78
CA HIS A 61 3.72 9.63 12.80
C HIS A 61 4.13 8.97 11.49
N ALA A 62 3.21 8.22 10.89
CA ALA A 62 3.41 7.56 9.62
C ALA A 62 3.35 8.55 8.46
N SER A 63 4.40 8.61 7.64
CA SER A 63 4.40 9.42 6.41
C SER A 63 3.97 8.58 5.22
N ALA A 64 3.06 9.11 4.40
CA ALA A 64 2.69 8.47 3.14
C ALA A 64 3.86 8.57 2.16
N VAL A 65 4.44 7.41 1.82
CA VAL A 65 5.60 7.30 0.92
C VAL A 65 5.20 7.02 -0.52
N ARG A 66 4.08 6.32 -0.73
CA ARG A 66 3.46 6.14 -2.04
C ARG A 66 1.95 6.35 -1.99
N CYS A 67 1.41 6.97 -3.03
CA CYS A 67 -0.04 7.13 -3.19
C CYS A 67 -0.49 6.80 -4.61
N HIS A 68 -1.35 5.80 -4.70
CA HIS A 68 -2.05 5.42 -5.91
C HIS A 68 -3.52 5.73 -5.74
N ALA A 69 -4.13 6.35 -6.73
CA ALA A 69 -5.57 6.53 -6.77
C ALA A 69 -6.07 6.51 -8.21
N ALA A 70 -7.21 5.86 -8.42
CA ALA A 70 -7.84 5.73 -9.72
C ALA A 70 -9.36 5.68 -9.57
N GLN A 71 -10.06 6.04 -10.64
CA GLN A 71 -11.52 5.96 -10.73
C GLN A 71 -11.89 4.91 -11.78
N PHE A 72 -12.97 4.19 -11.52
CA PHE A 72 -13.48 3.08 -12.30
C PHE A 72 -14.98 3.25 -12.51
N ASP A 73 -15.46 2.72 -13.62
CA ASP A 73 -16.86 2.71 -14.04
C ASP A 73 -17.68 1.63 -13.31
N SER A 74 -17.05 0.56 -12.84
CA SER A 74 -17.70 -0.54 -12.11
C SER A 74 -16.98 -0.93 -10.82
N LEU A 75 -17.71 -1.56 -9.90
CA LEU A 75 -17.15 -2.12 -8.68
C LEU A 75 -16.13 -3.21 -9.00
N ASP A 76 -16.48 -4.11 -9.91
CA ASP A 76 -15.63 -5.20 -10.38
C ASP A 76 -14.24 -4.71 -10.81
N ARG A 77 -14.17 -3.66 -11.65
CA ARG A 77 -12.89 -3.06 -12.07
C ARG A 77 -12.12 -2.41 -10.93
N ALA A 78 -12.82 -1.77 -9.98
CA ALA A 78 -12.18 -1.22 -8.79
C ALA A 78 -11.57 -2.32 -7.91
N LEU A 79 -12.28 -3.44 -7.75
CA LEU A 79 -11.83 -4.60 -6.99
C LEU A 79 -10.66 -5.32 -7.69
N THR A 80 -10.75 -5.55 -9.00
CA THR A 80 -9.64 -6.09 -9.80
C THR A 80 -8.40 -5.21 -9.70
N SER A 81 -8.56 -3.88 -9.67
CA SER A 81 -7.42 -2.96 -9.49
C SER A 81 -6.74 -3.11 -8.12
N LEU A 82 -7.48 -3.45 -7.07
CA LEU A 82 -6.88 -3.75 -5.75
C LEU A 82 -6.13 -5.08 -5.80
N GLU A 83 -6.69 -6.10 -6.43
CA GLU A 83 -6.06 -7.42 -6.57
C GLU A 83 -4.79 -7.38 -7.43
N SER A 84 -4.79 -6.58 -8.50
CA SER A 84 -3.67 -6.51 -9.44
C SER A 84 -2.55 -5.57 -9.02
N HIS A 85 -2.68 -4.88 -7.87
CA HIS A 85 -1.68 -3.92 -7.42
C HIS A 85 -0.40 -4.64 -6.96
N ASP A 86 0.74 -4.24 -7.53
CA ASP A 86 2.04 -4.73 -7.09
C ASP A 86 2.50 -3.95 -5.84
N ALA A 87 2.17 -4.49 -4.67
CA ALA A 87 2.58 -3.90 -3.39
C ALA A 87 4.11 -3.90 -3.18
N ALA A 88 4.87 -4.75 -3.86
CA ALA A 88 6.32 -4.74 -3.78
C ALA A 88 6.93 -3.52 -4.51
N ALA A 89 6.25 -2.99 -5.52
CA ALA A 89 6.68 -1.77 -6.22
C ALA A 89 6.62 -0.51 -5.33
N ASP A 90 5.90 -0.56 -4.21
CA ASP A 90 5.85 0.53 -3.22
C ASP A 90 7.09 0.61 -2.33
N LEU A 91 7.99 -0.38 -2.43
CA LEU A 91 9.25 -0.42 -1.69
C LEU A 91 10.25 0.60 -2.27
N CYS A 92 10.41 1.73 -1.60
CA CYS A 92 11.46 2.71 -1.85
C CYS A 92 12.85 2.20 -1.41
N PRO A 93 13.91 2.58 -2.16
CA PRO A 93 15.29 2.39 -1.73
C PRO A 93 15.51 2.98 -0.33
N GLY A 94 16.10 2.19 0.59
CA GLY A 94 16.35 2.58 1.97
C GLY A 94 15.29 2.16 2.99
N MET A 95 14.15 1.59 2.57
CA MET A 95 13.14 1.03 3.50
C MET A 95 13.50 -0.38 3.99
N SER A 96 14.34 -1.09 3.24
CA SER A 96 14.73 -2.46 3.53
C SER A 96 16.00 -2.50 4.39
N ALA A 97 15.92 -3.15 5.55
CA ALA A 97 17.03 -3.38 6.48
C ALA A 97 17.68 -2.11 7.11
N PRO A 98 18.44 -2.22 8.22
CA PRO A 98 19.25 -1.09 8.71
C PRO A 98 20.14 -0.61 7.56
N ALA A 99 20.28 0.71 7.43
CA ALA A 99 20.99 1.41 6.35
C ALA A 99 22.05 0.50 5.72
N LEU A 100 21.75 0.01 4.52
CA LEU A 100 22.79 -0.56 3.68
C LEU A 100 23.82 0.56 3.57
N ASP A 101 24.99 0.38 4.19
CA ASP A 101 26.20 1.02 3.69
C ASP A 101 26.44 0.39 2.33
N THR A 102 25.69 0.86 1.34
CA THR A 102 25.61 0.35 -0.04
C THR A 102 26.94 0.47 -0.78
N PHE A 103 27.96 1.02 -0.10
CA PHE A 103 29.29 1.31 -0.63
C PHE A 103 30.41 0.81 0.30
N ASN A 104 30.19 -0.24 1.10
CA ASN A 104 31.31 -0.91 1.75
C ASN A 104 31.84 -2.07 0.88
N PRO A 105 32.93 -1.87 0.09
CA PRO A 105 33.53 -2.92 -0.72
C PRO A 105 34.12 -4.07 0.11
N ALA A 106 34.18 -3.94 1.44
CA ALA A 106 34.60 -5.00 2.36
C ALA A 106 33.47 -5.95 2.77
N LEU A 107 32.23 -5.77 2.27
CA LEU A 107 31.15 -6.71 2.54
C LEU A 107 31.45 -8.06 1.88
N SER A 108 31.57 -9.10 2.69
CA SER A 108 31.78 -10.45 2.19
C SER A 108 30.53 -10.96 1.45
N ALA A 109 30.73 -11.90 0.52
CA ALA A 109 29.64 -12.53 -0.23
C ALA A 109 28.56 -13.14 0.70
N THR A 110 28.94 -13.60 1.89
CA THR A 110 28.01 -14.12 2.91
C THR A 110 27.09 -13.02 3.45
N VAL A 111 27.61 -11.82 3.70
CA VAL A 111 26.81 -10.70 4.20
C VAL A 111 25.82 -10.23 3.14
N LEU A 112 26.24 -10.14 1.87
CA LEU A 112 25.35 -9.78 0.76
C LEU A 112 24.21 -10.81 0.59
N ARG A 113 24.51 -12.10 0.70
CA ARG A 113 23.48 -13.17 0.65
C ARG A 113 22.48 -13.05 1.80
N LEU A 114 22.96 -12.83 3.02
CA LEU A 114 22.09 -12.65 4.18
C LEU A 114 21.20 -11.40 4.04
N GLN A 115 21.74 -10.30 3.51
CA GLN A 115 20.98 -9.09 3.25
C GLN A 115 19.92 -9.28 2.17
N ALA A 116 20.27 -9.97 1.08
CA ALA A 116 19.32 -10.32 0.03
C ALA A 116 18.17 -11.19 0.56
N ALA A 117 18.46 -12.18 1.40
CA ALA A 117 17.44 -13.01 2.04
C ALA A 117 16.50 -12.17 2.93
N ARG A 118 17.04 -11.28 3.76
CA ARG A 118 16.24 -10.36 4.60
C ARG A 118 15.34 -9.44 3.78
N LEU A 119 15.85 -8.93 2.65
CA LEU A 119 15.07 -8.12 1.73
C LEU A 119 13.92 -8.94 1.14
N GLN A 120 14.18 -10.17 0.69
CA GLN A 120 13.15 -11.05 0.15
C GLN A 120 12.05 -11.37 1.17
N ASP A 121 12.44 -11.67 2.41
CA ASP A 121 11.49 -11.92 3.51
C ASP A 121 10.63 -10.68 3.79
N PHE A 122 11.25 -9.49 3.82
CA PHE A 122 10.53 -8.24 4.00
C PHE A 122 9.54 -7.96 2.86
N CYS A 123 9.95 -8.16 1.60
CA CYS A 123 9.05 -8.02 0.45
C CYS A 123 7.85 -8.97 0.57
N ARG A 124 8.10 -10.23 0.92
CA ARG A 124 7.04 -11.24 1.08
C ARG A 124 6.05 -10.87 2.17
N ASP A 125 6.53 -10.39 3.30
CA ASP A 125 5.69 -9.94 4.40
C ASP A 125 4.80 -8.75 4.00
N VAL A 126 5.38 -7.74 3.33
CA VAL A 126 4.61 -6.58 2.83
C VAL A 126 3.52 -7.02 1.84
N VAL A 127 3.87 -7.87 0.87
CA VAL A 127 2.90 -8.37 -0.12
C VAL A 127 1.79 -9.17 0.55
N SER A 128 2.13 -10.10 1.43
CA SER A 128 1.15 -10.92 2.14
C SER A 128 0.18 -10.09 2.98
N ARG A 129 0.67 -9.03 3.63
CA ARG A 129 -0.19 -8.11 4.40
C ARG A 129 -1.09 -7.25 3.53
N TYR A 130 -0.59 -6.81 2.37
CA TYR A 130 -1.41 -6.13 1.37
C TYR A 130 -2.54 -7.03 0.87
N GLU A 131 -2.23 -8.26 0.47
CA GLU A 131 -3.20 -9.24 -0.02
C GLU A 131 -4.28 -9.53 1.02
N ALA A 132 -3.92 -9.67 2.29
CA ALA A 132 -4.88 -9.82 3.38
C ALA A 132 -5.84 -8.62 3.50
N GLY A 133 -5.31 -7.40 3.38
CA GLY A 133 -6.13 -6.19 3.40
C GLY A 133 -7.05 -6.04 2.19
N ALA A 134 -6.55 -6.36 0.99
CA ALA A 134 -7.35 -6.38 -0.23
C ALA A 134 -8.46 -7.44 -0.12
N GLY A 135 -8.14 -8.63 0.39
CA GLY A 135 -9.10 -9.69 0.71
C GLY A 135 -10.19 -9.25 1.68
N ALA A 136 -9.84 -8.47 2.72
CA ALA A 136 -10.80 -7.92 3.66
C ALA A 136 -11.78 -6.93 2.98
N ILE A 137 -11.29 -6.08 2.07
CA ILE A 137 -12.15 -5.18 1.29
C ILE A 137 -13.08 -5.97 0.36
N LEU A 138 -12.54 -6.95 -0.37
CA LEU A 138 -13.31 -7.81 -1.27
C LEU A 138 -14.44 -8.52 -0.53
N TYR A 139 -14.12 -9.14 0.61
CA TYR A 139 -15.10 -9.80 1.48
C TYR A 139 -16.18 -8.82 1.96
N SER A 140 -15.78 -7.62 2.40
CA SER A 140 -16.73 -6.59 2.82
C SER A 140 -17.62 -6.12 1.67
N ALA A 141 -17.09 -5.97 0.47
CA ALA A 141 -17.84 -5.54 -0.71
C ALA A 141 -18.90 -6.58 -1.10
N CYS A 142 -18.52 -7.87 -1.15
CA CYS A 142 -19.44 -8.97 -1.44
C CYS A 142 -20.54 -9.12 -0.37
N ARG A 143 -20.20 -8.98 0.91
CA ARG A 143 -21.17 -9.13 2.01
C ARG A 143 -22.20 -8.01 2.03
N SER A 144 -21.80 -6.79 1.67
CA SER A 144 -22.67 -5.62 1.73
C SER A 144 -23.59 -5.46 0.51
N GLY A 145 -23.50 -6.34 -0.50
CA GLY A 145 -24.34 -6.31 -1.70
C GLY A 145 -24.16 -5.04 -2.54
N LEU A 146 -22.95 -4.49 -2.56
CA LEU A 146 -22.57 -3.25 -3.27
C LEU A 146 -22.43 -3.42 -4.78
#